data_AF-A0A4U9CTI7-F1
#
_entry.id   AF-A0A4U9CTI7-F1
#
_cell.length_a   1.000
_cell.length_b   1.000
_cell.length_c   1.000
_cell.angle_alpha   90.00
_cell.angle_beta   90.00
_cell.angle_gamma   90.00
#
_symmetry.space_group_name_H-M   'P 1'
#
loop_
_entity.id
_entity.type
_entity.pdbx_description
1 polymer ?
#
loop_
_entity_poly.entity_id
_entity_poly.type
_entity_poly.pdbx_seq_one_letter_code
_entity_poly.pdbx_strand_id
1 'polypeptide(L)'
;MNKLNYSLKYIEYLLRKSRVFFTTDLYYHTAALTKASGNASNLRNPVTLNEKICHRMIFDRNAFYTLLADKLAVREYVNSRTELVKTIPLIGVYNRADDIDFNKLPEKFVLKCNHDSGSAVICTDREKFNPVNALKKLQLALKKNMYYTTREWQYKNIAPVILCEKFIDLFSDKDKATPQKC
;
A
#
# COMPACT_ATOMS: atom_id res chain seq x y z
N MET A 1 13.63 1.01 -13.69
CA MET A 1 14.50 1.20 -12.51
C MET A 1 15.83 0.52 -12.76
N ASN A 2 16.94 1.28 -12.73
CA ASN A 2 18.28 0.73 -12.88
C ASN A 2 18.74 0.02 -11.57
N LYS A 3 19.81 -0.77 -11.66
CA LYS A 3 20.33 -1.58 -10.53
C LYS A 3 20.80 -0.73 -9.35
N LEU A 4 21.40 0.43 -9.63
CA LEU A 4 21.86 1.38 -8.61
C LEU A 4 20.68 1.93 -7.80
N ASN A 5 19.66 2.49 -8.45
CA ASN A 5 18.47 3.03 -7.78
C ASN A 5 17.70 1.95 -7.01
N TYR A 6 17.64 0.72 -7.53
CA TYR A 6 17.07 -0.41 -6.79
C TYR A 6 17.82 -0.62 -5.47
N SER A 7 19.14 -0.71 -5.54
CA SER A 7 20.01 -1.00 -4.39
C SER A 7 19.94 0.12 -3.36
N LEU A 8 20.01 1.38 -3.79
CA LEU A 8 19.87 2.55 -2.92
C LEU A 8 18.52 2.56 -2.18
N LYS A 9 17.42 2.34 -2.90
CA LYS A 9 16.07 2.27 -2.30
C LYS A 9 15.89 1.09 -1.33
N TYR A 10 16.66 0.02 -1.51
CA TYR A 10 16.63 -1.12 -0.61
C TYR A 10 17.48 -0.85 0.63
N ILE A 11 18.67 -0.28 0.49
CA ILE A 11 19.53 0.17 1.59
C ILE A 11 18.79 1.19 2.46
N GLU A 12 18.15 2.18 1.85
CA GLU A 12 17.33 3.17 2.57
C GLU A 12 16.23 2.48 3.41
N TYR A 13 15.56 1.48 2.83
CA TYR A 13 14.58 0.69 3.57
C TYR A 13 15.20 -0.08 4.74
N LEU A 14 16.37 -0.70 4.55
CA LEU A 14 17.08 -1.39 5.62
C LEU A 14 17.45 -0.43 6.76
N LEU A 15 17.89 0.79 6.45
CA LEU A 15 18.16 1.82 7.47
C LEU A 15 16.89 2.19 8.25
N ARG A 16 15.75 2.38 7.56
CA ARG A 16 14.45 2.65 8.19
C ARG A 16 13.96 1.49 9.06
N LYS A 17 14.21 0.25 8.61
CA LYS A 17 13.95 -0.97 9.38
C LYS A 17 14.80 -1.01 10.63
N SER A 18 16.11 -0.77 10.54
CA SER A 18 17.02 -0.74 11.69
C SER A 18 16.67 0.35 12.70
N ARG A 19 16.12 1.48 12.26
CA ARG A 19 15.68 2.57 13.15
C ARG A 19 14.67 2.10 14.21
N VAL A 20 13.88 1.05 13.99
CA VAL A 20 12.95 0.51 15.02
C VAL A 20 13.61 0.09 16.31
N PHE A 21 14.88 -0.32 16.27
CA PHE A 21 15.58 -0.77 17.47
C PHE A 21 16.00 0.40 18.37
N PHE A 22 16.06 1.61 17.81
CA PHE A 22 16.55 2.80 18.51
C PHE A 22 15.44 3.83 18.78
N THR A 23 14.25 3.65 18.21
CA THR A 23 13.14 4.60 18.39
C THR A 23 11.81 3.89 18.51
N THR A 24 11.02 4.29 19.50
CA THR A 24 9.67 3.77 19.70
C THR A 24 8.69 4.39 18.70
N ASP A 25 7.61 3.68 18.39
CA ASP A 25 6.54 4.20 17.54
C ASP A 25 5.88 5.44 18.17
N LEU A 26 5.82 5.50 19.51
CA LEU A 26 5.36 6.66 20.26
C LEU A 26 6.23 7.89 19.99
N TYR A 27 7.55 7.77 20.12
CA TYR A 27 8.46 8.88 19.82
C TYR A 27 8.38 9.28 18.35
N TYR A 28 8.39 8.30 17.43
CA TYR A 28 8.34 8.55 16.00
C TYR A 28 7.13 9.41 15.61
N HIS A 29 5.93 9.00 16.02
CA HIS A 29 4.70 9.73 15.70
C HIS A 29 4.60 11.05 16.45
N THR A 30 5.04 11.11 17.72
CA THR A 30 5.05 12.38 18.48
C THR A 30 5.94 13.42 17.82
N ALA A 31 7.15 13.04 17.41
CA ALA A 31 8.10 13.92 16.74
C ALA A 31 7.60 14.35 15.35
N ALA A 32 7.04 13.41 14.58
CA ALA A 32 6.47 13.71 13.26
C ALA A 32 5.29 14.68 13.36
N LEU A 33 4.38 14.45 14.31
CA LEU A 33 3.21 15.31 14.50
C LEU A 33 3.59 16.68 15.04
N THR A 34 4.52 16.75 16.00
CA THR A 34 5.04 18.02 16.53
C THR A 34 5.67 18.87 15.43
N LYS A 35 6.44 18.24 14.54
CA LYS A 35 7.03 18.92 13.38
C LYS A 35 5.97 19.42 12.39
N ALA A 36 4.93 18.64 12.13
CA ALA A 36 3.90 18.97 11.15
C ALA A 36 2.91 20.05 11.66
N SER A 37 2.57 20.02 12.95
CA SER A 37 1.63 20.95 13.57
C SER A 37 2.28 22.25 14.05
N GLY A 38 3.61 22.25 14.23
CA GLY A 38 4.36 23.36 14.86
C GLY A 38 4.22 23.43 16.38
N ASN A 39 3.44 22.54 17.00
CA ASN A 39 3.14 22.55 18.43
C ASN A 39 3.50 21.21 19.07
N ALA A 40 3.94 21.24 20.33
CA ALA A 40 4.22 20.02 21.09
C ALA A 40 2.98 19.12 21.14
N SER A 41 3.11 17.89 20.67
CA SER A 41 2.00 16.91 20.64
C SER A 41 2.08 15.93 21.82
N ASN A 42 0.93 15.54 22.39
CA ASN A 42 0.86 14.55 23.45
C ASN A 42 -0.01 13.36 23.03
N LEU A 43 0.64 12.29 22.55
CA LEU A 43 -0.07 11.09 22.12
C LEU A 43 -0.55 10.21 23.29
N ARG A 44 -0.14 10.44 24.54
CA ARG A 44 -0.67 9.71 25.71
C ARG A 44 -2.01 10.30 26.19
N ASN A 45 -2.20 11.60 26.02
CA ASN A 45 -3.45 12.31 26.33
C ASN A 45 -3.89 13.15 25.12
N PRO A 46 -4.44 12.53 24.07
CA PRO A 46 -4.66 13.17 22.77
C PRO A 46 -5.88 14.11 22.78
N VAL A 47 -5.71 15.35 22.31
CA VAL A 47 -6.80 16.34 22.25
C VAL A 47 -7.28 16.52 20.81
N THR A 48 -6.36 16.73 19.88
CA THR A 48 -6.65 16.98 18.47
C THR A 48 -7.00 15.70 17.71
N LEU A 49 -7.63 15.84 16.53
CA LEU A 49 -7.95 14.71 15.67
C LEU A 49 -6.69 13.91 15.28
N ASN A 50 -5.61 14.60 14.90
CA ASN A 50 -4.37 13.95 14.49
C ASN A 50 -3.70 13.19 15.65
N GLU A 51 -3.70 13.76 16.86
CA GLU A 51 -3.21 13.07 18.04
C GLU A 51 -4.06 11.83 18.35
N LYS A 52 -5.39 11.91 18.21
CA LYS A 52 -6.29 10.77 18.41
C LYS A 52 -6.06 9.65 17.40
N ILE A 53 -5.80 9.99 16.13
CA ILE A 53 -5.45 9.01 15.09
C ILE A 53 -4.12 8.32 15.42
N CYS A 54 -3.08 9.09 15.72
CA CYS A 54 -1.77 8.53 16.08
C CYS A 54 -1.83 7.72 17.40
N HIS A 55 -2.60 8.18 18.39
CA HIS A 55 -2.84 7.47 19.64
C HIS A 55 -3.42 6.08 19.36
N ARG A 56 -4.52 6.00 18.59
CA ARG A 56 -5.10 4.69 18.22
C ARG A 56 -4.10 3.81 17.49
N MET A 57 -3.33 4.35 16.55
CA MET A 57 -2.32 3.60 15.81
C MET A 57 -1.24 2.96 16.70
N ILE A 58 -0.90 3.61 17.83
CA ILE A 58 0.14 3.13 18.76
C ILE A 58 -0.43 2.15 19.78
N PHE A 59 -1.58 2.49 20.38
CA PHE A 59 -2.13 1.82 21.56
C PHE A 59 -3.22 0.79 21.23
N ASP A 60 -3.92 0.93 20.10
CA ASP A 60 -4.94 0.00 19.64
C ASP A 60 -4.41 -0.87 18.49
N ARG A 61 -3.78 -1.99 18.87
CA ARG A 61 -3.14 -2.94 17.95
C ARG A 61 -4.09 -4.06 17.49
N ASN A 62 -5.30 -3.69 17.11
CA ASN A 62 -6.32 -4.63 16.67
C ASN A 62 -5.97 -5.26 15.32
N ALA A 63 -5.96 -6.60 15.25
CA ALA A 63 -5.71 -7.36 14.03
C ALA A 63 -6.76 -7.09 12.94
N PHE A 64 -7.95 -6.64 13.31
CA PHE A 64 -8.99 -6.22 12.38
C PHE A 64 -8.51 -5.09 11.45
N TYR A 65 -7.67 -4.15 11.92
CA TYR A 65 -7.13 -3.11 11.05
C TYR A 65 -6.15 -3.65 10.02
N THR A 66 -5.41 -4.70 10.36
CA THR A 66 -4.53 -5.42 9.42
C THR A 66 -5.36 -6.11 8.33
N LEU A 67 -6.48 -6.75 8.68
CA LEU A 67 -7.42 -7.31 7.71
C LEU A 67 -7.93 -6.23 6.74
N LEU A 68 -8.31 -5.06 7.24
CA LEU A 68 -8.81 -3.96 6.42
C LEU A 68 -7.73 -3.33 5.52
N ALA A 69 -6.48 -3.30 5.97
CA ALA A 69 -5.36 -2.74 5.21
C ALA A 69 -4.85 -3.68 4.10
N ASP A 70 -5.04 -4.99 4.26
CA ASP A 70 -4.69 -6.00 3.25
C ASP A 70 -5.69 -5.98 2.08
N LYS A 71 -5.25 -5.47 0.92
CA LYS A 71 -6.09 -5.37 -0.28
C LYS A 71 -6.60 -6.71 -0.80
N LEU A 72 -6.00 -7.83 -0.41
CA LEU A 72 -6.49 -9.16 -0.75
C LEU A 72 -7.54 -9.60 0.26
N ALA A 73 -7.19 -9.60 1.56
CA ALA A 73 -8.05 -10.12 2.61
C ALA A 73 -9.33 -9.30 2.81
N VAL A 74 -9.26 -7.98 2.61
CA VAL A 74 -10.42 -7.08 2.72
C VAL A 74 -11.53 -7.43 1.72
N ARG A 75 -11.20 -8.09 0.60
CA ARG A 75 -12.17 -8.42 -0.45
C ARG A 75 -13.21 -9.41 0.04
N GLU A 76 -12.74 -10.46 0.72
CA GLU A 76 -13.61 -11.46 1.35
C GLU A 76 -14.46 -10.81 2.44
N TYR A 77 -13.85 -9.94 3.25
CA TYR A 77 -14.57 -9.18 4.25
C TYR A 77 -15.72 -8.35 3.65
N VAL A 78 -15.48 -7.59 2.57
CA VAL A 78 -16.52 -6.79 1.91
C VAL A 78 -17.62 -7.67 1.34
N ASN A 79 -17.26 -8.72 0.59
CA ASN A 79 -18.22 -9.64 -0.02
C ASN A 79 -19.13 -10.32 1.01
N SER A 80 -18.59 -10.64 2.21
CA SER A 80 -19.37 -11.25 3.30
C SER A 80 -20.35 -10.27 3.99
N ARG A 81 -20.19 -8.96 3.78
CA ARG A 81 -20.96 -7.92 4.49
C ARG A 81 -22.04 -7.30 3.62
N THR A 82 -21.84 -7.24 2.31
CA THR A 82 -22.80 -6.59 1.41
C THR A 82 -22.64 -7.08 -0.02
N GLU A 83 -23.76 -7.18 -0.72
CA GLU A 83 -23.81 -7.42 -2.17
C GLU A 83 -23.87 -6.11 -2.98
N LEU A 84 -24.03 -4.96 -2.29
CA LEU A 84 -24.18 -3.64 -2.93
C LEU A 84 -22.87 -3.15 -3.57
N VAL A 85 -21.73 -3.63 -3.09
CA VAL A 85 -20.41 -3.23 -3.58
C VAL A 85 -19.71 -4.45 -4.15
N LYS A 86 -19.40 -4.39 -5.46
CA LYS A 86 -18.63 -5.44 -6.13
C LYS A 86 -17.15 -5.08 -6.13
N THR A 87 -16.31 -6.00 -5.65
CA THR A 87 -14.86 -5.84 -5.75
C THR A 87 -14.36 -6.09 -7.18
N ILE A 88 -13.31 -5.38 -7.59
CA ILE A 88 -12.75 -5.46 -8.96
C ILE A 88 -12.29 -6.90 -9.24
N PRO A 89 -12.69 -7.57 -10.33
CA PRO A 89 -12.27 -8.95 -10.59
C PRO A 89 -10.74 -9.13 -10.54
N LEU A 90 -10.29 -10.15 -9.79
CA LEU A 90 -8.89 -10.57 -9.77
C LEU A 90 -8.63 -11.46 -10.99
N ILE A 91 -7.61 -11.11 -11.75
CA ILE A 91 -7.08 -11.92 -12.86
C ILE A 91 -6.08 -12.94 -12.30
N GLY A 92 -5.32 -12.57 -11.26
CA GLY A 92 -4.33 -13.45 -10.65
C GLY A 92 -3.79 -12.91 -9.33
N VAL A 93 -3.20 -13.82 -8.54
CA VAL A 93 -2.48 -13.53 -7.30
C VAL A 93 -1.14 -14.27 -7.36
N TYR A 94 -0.05 -13.56 -7.10
CA TYR A 94 1.31 -14.08 -7.28
C TYR A 94 2.16 -13.84 -6.03
N ASN A 95 2.89 -14.87 -5.61
CA ASN A 95 3.83 -14.77 -4.49
C ASN A 95 5.16 -14.16 -4.94
N ARG A 96 5.58 -14.41 -6.20
CA ARG A 96 6.78 -13.84 -6.79
C ARG A 96 6.41 -13.03 -8.02
N ALA A 97 7.15 -11.95 -8.25
CA ALA A 97 6.99 -11.18 -9.47
C ALA A 97 7.32 -12.02 -10.73
N ASP A 98 8.29 -12.93 -10.62
CA ASP A 98 8.74 -13.77 -11.73
C ASP A 98 7.67 -14.79 -12.18
N ASP A 99 6.64 -15.04 -11.35
CA ASP A 99 5.54 -15.95 -11.69
C ASP A 99 4.52 -15.30 -12.66
N ILE A 100 4.68 -14.00 -12.96
CA ILE A 100 3.75 -13.24 -13.80
C ILE A 100 4.08 -13.48 -15.27
N ASP A 101 3.20 -14.23 -15.95
CA ASP A 101 3.22 -14.41 -17.39
C ASP A 101 2.40 -13.31 -18.09
N PHE A 102 3.09 -12.27 -18.55
CA PHE A 102 2.47 -11.12 -19.22
C PHE A 102 1.75 -11.48 -20.52
N ASN A 103 2.07 -12.61 -21.16
CA ASN A 103 1.39 -13.04 -22.39
C ASN A 103 -0.02 -13.56 -22.14
N LYS A 104 -0.32 -13.97 -20.90
CA LYS A 104 -1.65 -14.43 -20.47
C LYS A 104 -2.51 -13.32 -19.87
N LEU A 105 -1.94 -12.14 -19.65
CA LEU A 105 -2.68 -11.00 -19.12
C LEU A 105 -3.47 -10.31 -20.23
N PRO A 106 -4.63 -9.69 -19.92
CA PRO A 106 -5.40 -8.92 -20.89
C PRO A 106 -4.64 -7.68 -21.38
N GLU A 107 -5.18 -7.01 -22.40
CA GLU A 107 -4.56 -5.80 -22.96
C GLU A 107 -4.41 -4.65 -21.93
N LYS A 108 -5.31 -4.59 -20.94
CA LYS A 108 -5.26 -3.61 -19.84
C LYS A 108 -5.41 -4.29 -18.48
N PHE A 109 -4.50 -4.00 -17.57
CA PHE A 109 -4.48 -4.58 -16.22
C PHE A 109 -3.78 -3.67 -15.21
N VAL A 110 -3.98 -3.96 -13.92
CA VAL A 110 -3.28 -3.29 -12.82
C VAL A 110 -2.60 -4.33 -11.94
N LEU A 111 -1.30 -4.20 -11.72
CA LEU A 111 -0.53 -4.99 -10.76
C LEU A 111 -0.24 -4.14 -9.51
N LYS A 112 -0.52 -4.66 -8.32
CA LYS A 112 -0.23 -3.96 -7.05
C LYS A 112 0.06 -4.94 -5.93
N CYS A 113 0.88 -4.57 -4.96
CA CYS A 113 1.06 -5.37 -3.75
C CYS A 113 -0.13 -5.17 -2.79
N ASN A 114 -0.48 -6.21 -2.05
CA ASN A 114 -1.60 -6.16 -1.10
C ASN A 114 -1.30 -5.29 0.14
N HIS A 115 -0.08 -5.35 0.63
CA HIS A 115 0.37 -4.90 1.95
C HIS A 115 0.92 -3.46 2.01
N ASP A 116 0.94 -2.71 0.91
CA ASP A 116 1.64 -1.43 0.83
C ASP A 116 0.82 -0.30 0.19
N SER A 117 1.44 0.85 -0.02
CA SER A 117 0.92 1.94 -0.81
C SER A 117 1.98 2.38 -1.81
N GLY A 118 1.58 2.60 -3.07
CA GLY A 118 2.48 3.09 -4.13
C GLY A 118 3.19 2.03 -5.00
N SER A 119 2.98 0.73 -4.77
CA SER A 119 3.52 -0.32 -5.66
C SER A 119 2.79 -0.46 -6.99
N ALA A 120 1.63 0.17 -7.16
CA ALA A 120 0.78 0.01 -8.34
C ALA A 120 1.54 0.23 -9.66
N VAL A 121 1.33 -0.69 -10.60
CA VAL A 121 1.80 -0.66 -11.98
C VAL A 121 0.57 -0.83 -12.86
N ILE A 122 0.35 0.13 -13.75
CA ILE A 122 -0.84 0.19 -14.59
C ILE A 122 -0.40 -0.08 -16.03
N CYS A 123 -1.06 -1.04 -16.68
CA CYS A 123 -0.95 -1.29 -18.11
C CYS A 123 -2.24 -0.84 -18.79
N THR A 124 -2.15 0.20 -19.62
CA THR A 124 -3.26 0.68 -20.45
C THR A 124 -3.11 0.31 -21.92
N ASP A 125 -1.92 -0.14 -22.32
CA ASP A 125 -1.49 -0.50 -23.67
C ASP A 125 -0.33 -1.49 -23.51
N ARG A 126 -0.50 -2.72 -23.97
CA ARG A 126 0.46 -3.82 -23.75
C ARG A 126 1.74 -3.63 -24.56
N GLU A 127 1.64 -3.03 -25.74
CA GLU A 127 2.79 -2.77 -26.63
C GLU A 127 3.73 -1.71 -26.03
N LYS A 128 3.17 -0.74 -25.30
CA LYS A 128 3.96 0.29 -24.59
C LYS A 128 4.36 -0.10 -23.18
N PHE A 129 3.89 -1.24 -22.69
CA PHE A 129 4.16 -1.68 -21.34
C PHE A 129 5.63 -2.11 -21.19
N ASN A 130 6.21 -1.86 -20.02
CA ASN A 130 7.59 -2.27 -19.72
C ASN A 130 7.62 -3.34 -18.62
N PRO A 131 7.51 -4.64 -18.99
CA PRO A 131 7.52 -5.74 -18.03
C PRO A 131 8.74 -5.74 -17.12
N VAL A 132 9.92 -5.47 -17.66
CA VAL A 132 11.19 -5.49 -16.91
C VAL A 132 11.17 -4.47 -15.76
N ASN A 133 10.69 -3.26 -16.03
CA ASN A 133 10.59 -2.22 -15.01
C ASN A 133 9.47 -2.50 -14.00
N ALA A 134 8.34 -3.04 -14.46
CA ALA A 134 7.24 -3.47 -13.60
C ALA A 134 7.69 -4.53 -12.59
N LEU A 135 8.32 -5.61 -13.08
CA LEU A 135 8.86 -6.69 -12.27
C LEU A 135 9.84 -6.17 -11.22
N LYS A 136 10.82 -5.33 -11.61
CA LYS A 136 11.77 -4.73 -10.65
C LYS A 136 11.09 -3.89 -9.57
N LYS A 137 10.04 -3.14 -9.93
CA LYS A 137 9.26 -2.33 -8.97
C LYS A 137 8.54 -3.25 -7.97
N LEU A 138 7.85 -4.28 -8.46
CA LEU A 138 7.09 -5.23 -7.65
C LEU A 138 8.00 -6.10 -6.76
N GLN A 139 9.12 -6.60 -7.29
CA GLN A 139 10.14 -7.33 -6.51
C GLN A 139 10.70 -6.48 -5.36
N LEU A 140 10.92 -5.18 -5.59
CA LEU A 140 11.36 -4.28 -4.53
C LEU A 140 10.26 -4.05 -3.50
N ALA A 141 9.00 -3.89 -3.94
CA ALA A 141 7.85 -3.69 -3.07
C ALA A 141 7.62 -4.91 -2.16
N LEU A 142 7.65 -6.13 -2.71
CA LEU A 142 7.52 -7.38 -1.94
C LEU A 142 8.56 -7.55 -0.83
N LYS A 143 9.76 -6.97 -0.98
CA LYS A 143 10.81 -6.99 0.05
C LYS A 143 10.61 -5.96 1.15
N LYS A 144 9.67 -5.03 0.97
CA LYS A 144 9.44 -3.93 1.90
C LYS A 144 8.22 -4.25 2.75
N ASN A 145 8.20 -3.65 3.92
CA ASN A 145 7.03 -3.65 4.79
C ASN A 145 6.78 -2.19 5.18
N MET A 146 5.57 -1.72 4.89
CA MET A 146 5.21 -0.30 5.03
C MET A 146 5.37 0.19 6.47
N TYR A 147 5.16 -0.68 7.46
CA TYR A 147 5.36 -0.35 8.89
C TYR A 147 6.74 0.24 9.16
N TYR A 148 7.80 -0.28 8.55
CA TYR A 148 9.15 0.24 8.80
C TYR A 148 9.37 1.64 8.21
N THR A 149 8.54 2.05 7.25
CA THR A 149 8.60 3.37 6.62
C THR A 149 7.70 4.38 7.33
N THR A 150 6.45 4.05 7.60
CA THR A 150 5.46 5.01 8.12
C THR A 150 5.13 4.83 9.60
N ARG A 151 5.56 3.72 10.22
CA ARG A 151 5.15 3.28 11.57
C ARG A 151 3.66 3.08 11.74
N GLU A 152 2.98 2.78 10.63
CA GLU A 152 1.59 2.36 10.62
C GLU A 152 1.47 0.88 10.96
N TRP A 153 0.97 0.58 12.17
CA TRP A 153 0.92 -0.78 12.70
C TRP A 153 0.08 -1.73 11.85
N GLN A 154 -0.98 -1.24 11.22
CA GLN A 154 -1.91 -2.07 10.44
C GLN A 154 -1.22 -2.83 9.29
N TYR A 155 -0.13 -2.29 8.73
CA TYR A 155 0.62 -2.97 7.66
C TYR A 155 1.62 -4.02 8.16
N LYS A 156 1.91 -4.06 9.47
CA LYS A 156 3.07 -4.78 10.01
C LYS A 156 3.05 -6.28 9.73
N ASN A 157 1.87 -6.90 9.81
CA ASN A 157 1.72 -8.35 9.79
C ASN A 157 1.02 -8.88 8.52
N ILE A 158 1.02 -8.10 7.43
CA ILE A 158 0.45 -8.54 6.16
C ILE A 158 1.48 -9.35 5.38
N ALA A 159 1.10 -10.57 4.98
CA ALA A 159 1.93 -11.40 4.09
C ALA A 159 1.94 -10.79 2.68
N PRO A 160 3.11 -10.46 2.11
CA PRO A 160 3.18 -9.71 0.86
C PRO A 160 2.93 -10.60 -0.36
N VAL A 161 1.93 -10.24 -1.17
CA VAL A 161 1.64 -10.83 -2.48
C VAL A 161 1.34 -9.74 -3.51
N ILE A 162 1.39 -10.10 -4.80
CA ILE A 162 1.01 -9.25 -5.93
C ILE A 162 -0.38 -9.63 -6.40
N LEU A 163 -1.25 -8.64 -6.56
CA LEU A 163 -2.58 -8.75 -7.13
C LEU A 163 -2.56 -8.24 -8.56
N CYS A 164 -3.14 -9.00 -9.48
CA CYS A 164 -3.48 -8.55 -10.83
C CYS A 164 -4.99 -8.35 -10.90
N GLU A 165 -5.41 -7.12 -11.15
CA GLU A 165 -6.82 -6.72 -11.26
C GLU A 165 -7.14 -6.24 -12.67
N LYS A 166 -8.40 -6.41 -13.07
CA LYS A 166 -8.93 -5.81 -14.30
C LYS A 166 -8.79 -4.29 -14.22
N PHE A 167 -8.24 -3.68 -15.27
CA PHE A 167 -8.23 -2.22 -15.40
C PHE A 167 -9.66 -1.70 -15.51
N ILE A 168 -9.98 -0.65 -14.75
CA ILE A 168 -11.27 0.04 -14.82
C ILE A 168 -11.02 1.44 -15.35
N ASP A 169 -11.65 1.75 -16.48
CA ASP A 169 -11.75 3.11 -16.98
C ASP A 169 -13.05 3.73 -16.45
N LEU A 170 -12.94 4.66 -15.51
CA LEU A 170 -14.10 5.34 -14.95
C LEU A 170 -14.53 6.54 -15.80
N PHE A 171 -13.72 6.95 -16.78
CA PHE A 171 -13.87 8.20 -17.50
C PHE A 171 -13.90 8.05 -19.03
N SER A 172 -13.87 6.83 -19.57
CA SER A 172 -13.96 6.60 -21.02
C SER A 172 -15.24 7.14 -21.63
N ASP A 173 -16.33 7.17 -20.86
CA ASP A 173 -17.68 7.46 -21.34
C ASP A 173 -18.26 8.78 -20.79
N LYS A 174 -17.44 9.67 -20.19
CA LYS A 174 -17.93 10.93 -19.61
C LYS A 174 -17.02 12.13 -19.89
N ASP A 175 -17.66 13.27 -20.19
CA ASP A 175 -17.01 14.58 -20.21
C ASP A 175 -16.26 14.81 -18.90
N LYS A 176 -14.96 15.12 -19.02
CA LYS A 176 -14.01 15.32 -17.90
C LYS A 176 -14.35 16.54 -17.01
N ALA A 177 -15.53 17.12 -17.16
CA ALA A 177 -15.95 18.38 -16.56
C ALA A 177 -16.72 18.24 -15.24
N THR A 178 -17.10 17.03 -14.80
CA THR A 178 -17.91 16.87 -13.58
C THR A 178 -17.13 16.19 -12.46
N PRO A 179 -16.87 16.87 -11.32
CA PRO A 179 -16.39 16.20 -10.12
C PRO A 179 -17.57 15.42 -9.52
N GLN A 180 -17.62 14.12 -9.77
CA GLN A 180 -18.61 13.26 -9.14
C GLN A 180 -18.19 13.01 -7.70
N LYS A 181 -18.98 13.55 -6.76
CA LYS A 181 -18.89 13.27 -5.32
C LYS A 181 -19.05 11.75 -5.12
N CYS A 182 -18.09 11.14 -4.43
CA CYS A 182 -18.28 9.85 -3.79
C CYS A 182 -19.32 9.95 -2.67
#